data_AF-A0AAD4HJZ1-F1
#
_entry.id   AF-A0AAD4HJZ1-F1
#
_cell.length_a   1.000
_cell.length_b   1.000
_cell.length_c   1.000
_cell.angle_alpha   90.00
_cell.angle_beta   90.00
_cell.angle_gamma   90.00
#
_symmetry.space_group_name_H-M   'P 1'
#
loop_
_entity.id
_entity.type
_entity.pdbx_description
1 polymer ?
#
loop_
_entity_poly.entity_id
_entity_poly.type
_entity_poly.pdbx_seq_one_letter_code
_entity_poly.pdbx_strand_id
1 'polypeptide(L)'
;GTVRQYHPNTPVVNPGGQNHLQKMDDDIYANIRNTENIYYPFASKSRFDLAGWLSSGALSQKGVDSFLHLEHTEVNPPSFNTSKDLRAQVEALPNVPQWYHQQIKVGSYKTKSPLMLYWRDGLEVVKYLFSNPVFAPCMDFQLYKEYKVINGHSQQVYGEFMSADIAWEIQDELPPGHSFVGIIGASDKTPLMIGTGNKERHPVLISLANIHAGV
;
A
#
# COMPACT_ATOMS: atom_id res chain seq x y z
N GLY A 1 9.18 -17.65 -27.47
CA GLY A 1 8.56 -17.02 -26.29
C GLY A 1 8.34 -18.07 -25.22
N THR A 2 7.86 -17.66 -24.06
CA THR A 2 7.33 -18.55 -23.03
C THR A 2 5.85 -18.84 -23.27
N VAL A 3 5.33 -19.90 -22.68
CA VAL A 3 3.90 -20.27 -22.71
C VAL A 3 3.46 -20.52 -21.27
N ARG A 4 2.34 -19.93 -20.85
CA ARG A 4 1.76 -20.16 -19.53
C ARG A 4 0.71 -21.27 -19.60
N GLN A 5 0.80 -22.22 -18.68
CA GLN A 5 -0.24 -23.20 -18.36
C GLN A 5 -0.90 -22.76 -17.05
N TYR A 6 -2.18 -22.42 -17.10
CA TYR A 6 -2.91 -21.98 -15.92
C TYR A 6 -3.41 -23.17 -15.08
N HIS A 7 -3.53 -22.93 -13.78
CA HIS A 7 -4.05 -23.89 -12.81
C HIS A 7 -5.54 -24.21 -13.08
N PRO A 8 -5.98 -25.46 -13.00
CA PRO A 8 -7.37 -25.86 -13.32
C PRO A 8 -8.42 -25.30 -12.33
N ASN A 9 -8.04 -25.09 -11.07
CA ASN A 9 -8.86 -24.35 -10.10
C ASN A 9 -8.88 -22.86 -10.45
N THR A 10 -9.78 -22.46 -11.36
CA THR A 10 -9.93 -21.07 -11.81
C THR A 10 -10.61 -20.22 -10.73
N PRO A 11 -10.03 -19.07 -10.34
CA PRO A 11 -10.66 -18.14 -9.41
C PRO A 11 -12.03 -17.66 -9.88
N VAL A 12 -13.01 -17.61 -8.97
CA VAL A 12 -14.33 -17.03 -9.21
C VAL A 12 -14.36 -15.62 -8.65
N VAL A 13 -14.75 -14.66 -9.49
CA VAL A 13 -14.98 -13.28 -9.05
C VAL A 13 -16.40 -13.17 -8.50
N ASN A 14 -16.51 -12.94 -7.20
CA ASN A 14 -17.78 -12.68 -6.55
C ASN A 14 -18.05 -11.16 -6.49
N PRO A 15 -19.30 -10.72 -6.73
CA PRO A 15 -19.67 -9.33 -6.51
C PRO A 15 -19.57 -8.96 -5.02
N GLY A 16 -19.22 -7.70 -4.74
CA GLY A 16 -19.20 -7.14 -3.38
C GLY A 16 -17.85 -6.63 -2.88
N GLY A 17 -16.76 -6.85 -3.62
CA GLY A 17 -15.47 -6.22 -3.34
C GLY A 17 -15.30 -4.92 -4.14
N GLN A 18 -15.07 -3.80 -3.45
CA GLN A 18 -14.76 -2.51 -4.09
C GLN A 18 -13.26 -2.22 -4.01
N ASN A 19 -12.68 -1.82 -5.14
CA ASN A 19 -11.34 -1.24 -5.19
C ASN A 19 -11.32 0.20 -4.62
N HIS A 20 -10.13 0.77 -4.43
CA HIS A 20 -10.01 2.10 -3.83
C HIS A 20 -10.72 3.21 -4.62
N LEU A 21 -10.68 3.15 -5.95
CA LEU A 21 -11.34 4.14 -6.80
C LEU A 21 -12.86 3.98 -6.74
N GLN A 22 -13.37 2.74 -6.78
CA GLN A 22 -14.80 2.47 -6.62
C GLN A 22 -15.33 2.96 -5.27
N LYS A 23 -14.55 2.82 -4.20
CA LYS A 23 -14.92 3.40 -2.89
C LYS A 23 -14.97 4.92 -2.91
N MET A 24 -14.12 5.58 -3.69
CA MET A 24 -14.16 7.03 -3.89
C MET A 24 -15.38 7.45 -4.73
N ASP A 25 -15.83 6.60 -5.64
CA ASP A 25 -17.02 6.88 -6.47
C ASP A 25 -18.33 6.74 -5.68
N ASP A 26 -18.28 6.16 -4.48
CA ASP A 26 -19.45 5.94 -3.61
C ASP A 26 -19.49 6.82 -2.35
N ASP A 27 -18.46 7.65 -2.12
CA ASP A 27 -18.44 8.53 -0.95
C ASP A 27 -19.21 9.85 -1.17
N ILE A 28 -19.33 10.64 -0.10
CA ILE A 28 -20.08 11.92 -0.08
C ILE A 28 -19.54 12.98 -1.07
N TYR A 29 -18.32 12.82 -1.56
CA TYR A 29 -17.64 13.74 -2.48
C TYR A 29 -17.57 13.22 -3.91
N ALA A 30 -18.09 12.03 -4.19
CA ALA A 30 -18.07 11.41 -5.51
C ALA A 30 -18.65 12.33 -6.60
N ASN A 31 -19.80 12.95 -6.34
CA ASN A 31 -20.45 13.84 -7.32
C ASN A 31 -19.54 15.02 -7.70
N ILE A 32 -18.88 15.64 -6.72
CA ILE A 32 -17.98 16.78 -6.96
C ILE A 32 -16.75 16.32 -7.77
N ARG A 33 -16.18 15.16 -7.42
CA ARG A 33 -15.03 14.61 -8.16
C ARG A 33 -15.36 14.26 -9.60
N ASN A 34 -16.56 13.74 -9.85
CA ASN A 34 -16.97 13.29 -11.17
C ASN A 34 -17.45 14.41 -12.10
N THR A 35 -17.97 15.51 -11.56
CA THR A 35 -18.59 16.59 -12.35
C THR A 35 -17.75 17.86 -12.41
N GLU A 36 -16.99 18.17 -11.36
CA GLU A 36 -16.33 19.47 -11.22
C GLU A 36 -14.81 19.34 -11.11
N ASN A 37 -14.32 18.52 -10.16
CA ASN A 37 -12.91 18.53 -9.78
C ASN A 37 -12.46 17.19 -9.19
N ILE A 38 -11.76 16.39 -10.00
CA ILE A 38 -11.20 15.09 -9.60
C ILE A 38 -10.22 15.15 -8.40
N TYR A 39 -9.69 16.34 -8.07
CA TYR A 39 -8.75 16.56 -6.96
C TYR A 39 -9.43 16.96 -5.65
N TYR A 40 -10.76 17.07 -5.60
CA TYR A 40 -11.47 17.41 -4.36
C TYR A 40 -11.11 16.41 -3.24
N PRO A 41 -10.80 16.88 -2.00
CA PRO A 41 -11.10 18.19 -1.41
C PRO A 41 -10.15 19.34 -1.77
N PHE A 42 -9.12 19.09 -2.56
CA PHE A 42 -8.20 20.14 -3.00
C PHE A 42 -8.76 20.88 -4.22
N ALA A 43 -8.58 22.19 -4.28
CA ALA A 43 -9.19 23.02 -5.33
C ALA A 43 -8.64 22.76 -6.75
N SER A 44 -7.47 22.13 -6.87
CA SER A 44 -6.87 21.77 -8.17
C SER A 44 -5.72 20.77 -8.00
N LYS A 45 -5.24 20.22 -9.12
CA LYS A 45 -4.02 19.39 -9.16
C LYS A 45 -2.83 20.05 -8.46
N SER A 46 -2.59 21.33 -8.76
CA SER A 46 -1.47 22.06 -8.18
C SER A 46 -1.58 22.16 -6.66
N ARG A 47 -2.80 22.30 -6.12
CA ARG A 47 -3.03 22.31 -4.67
C ARG A 47 -2.88 20.93 -4.04
N PHE A 48 -3.33 19.89 -4.74
CA PHE A 48 -3.11 18.50 -4.32
C PHE A 48 -1.61 18.18 -4.26
N ASP A 49 -0.83 18.54 -5.28
CA ASP A 49 0.61 18.31 -5.32
C ASP A 49 1.33 19.06 -4.16
N LEU A 50 0.95 20.32 -3.91
CA LEU A 50 1.49 21.11 -2.81
C LEU A 50 1.13 20.50 -1.45
N ALA A 51 -0.12 20.06 -1.27
CA ALA A 51 -0.58 19.38 -0.06
C ALA A 51 0.25 18.11 0.19
N GLY A 52 0.42 17.27 -0.83
CA GLY A 52 1.24 16.06 -0.76
C GLY A 52 2.68 16.35 -0.36
N TRP A 53 3.30 17.38 -0.93
CA TRP A 53 4.65 17.79 -0.56
C TRP A 53 4.74 18.29 0.89
N LEU A 54 3.81 19.15 1.33
CA LEU A 54 3.79 19.65 2.72
C LEU A 54 3.53 18.52 3.73
N SER A 55 2.68 17.55 3.39
CA SER A 55 2.37 16.39 4.22
C SER A 55 3.45 15.31 4.24
N SER A 56 4.44 15.36 3.33
CA SER A 56 5.53 14.37 3.25
C SER A 56 6.46 14.35 4.48
N GLY A 57 6.35 15.34 5.38
CA GLY A 57 7.20 15.48 6.55
C GLY A 57 8.47 16.32 6.32
N ALA A 58 8.59 16.98 5.16
CA ALA A 58 9.67 17.91 4.87
C ALA A 58 9.74 19.09 5.86
N LEU A 59 8.60 19.49 6.43
CA LEU A 59 8.50 20.58 7.40
C LEU A 59 7.79 20.11 8.67
N SER A 60 8.16 20.73 9.80
CA SER A 60 7.37 20.61 11.04
C SER A 60 6.01 21.29 10.87
N GLN A 61 5.02 20.97 11.72
CA GLN A 61 3.71 21.65 11.69
C GLN A 61 3.85 23.18 11.75
N LYS A 62 4.72 23.69 12.63
CA LYS A 62 5.04 25.11 12.71
C LYS A 62 5.66 25.65 11.43
N GLY A 63 6.54 24.87 10.79
CA GLY A 63 7.14 25.24 9.51
C GLY A 63 6.12 25.31 8.38
N VAL A 64 5.15 24.38 8.35
CA VAL A 64 4.01 24.43 7.42
C VAL A 64 3.18 25.69 7.69
N ASP A 65 2.82 25.97 8.94
CA ASP A 65 2.07 27.19 9.28
C ASP A 65 2.86 28.45 8.83
N SER A 66 4.16 28.53 9.10
CA SER A 66 4.98 29.66 8.63
C SER A 66 5.01 29.79 7.11
N PHE A 67 5.07 28.68 6.36
CA PHE A 67 4.98 28.70 4.90
C PHE A 67 3.63 29.23 4.40
N LEU A 68 2.54 28.86 5.07
CA LEU A 68 1.18 29.27 4.72
C LEU A 68 0.89 30.75 4.98
N HIS A 69 1.74 31.43 5.76
CA HIS A 69 1.64 32.86 6.06
C HIS A 69 2.70 33.70 5.32
N LEU A 70 3.35 33.16 4.29
CA LEU A 70 4.23 33.94 3.43
C LEU A 70 3.39 34.85 2.52
N GLU A 71 3.89 36.05 2.22
CA GLU A 71 3.19 37.00 1.32
C GLU A 71 2.86 36.36 -0.05
N HIS A 72 3.73 35.48 -0.56
CA HIS A 72 3.49 34.75 -1.80
C HIS A 72 2.29 33.78 -1.72
N THR A 73 2.08 33.15 -0.57
CA THR A 73 0.94 32.25 -0.37
C THR A 73 -0.36 33.02 -0.13
N GLU A 74 -0.32 34.28 0.29
CA GLU A 74 -1.51 35.15 0.35
C GLU A 74 -2.02 35.53 -1.06
N VAL A 75 -1.12 35.74 -2.02
CA VAL A 75 -1.47 36.05 -3.42
C VAL A 75 -2.06 34.82 -4.13
N ASN A 76 -1.62 33.63 -3.75
CA ASN A 76 -2.08 32.37 -4.34
C ASN A 76 -2.39 31.34 -3.25
N PRO A 77 -3.49 31.51 -2.50
CA PRO A 77 -3.78 30.73 -1.29
C PRO A 77 -4.04 29.26 -1.60
N PRO A 78 -3.38 28.33 -0.89
CA PRO A 78 -3.75 26.92 -0.97
C PRO A 78 -5.18 26.70 -0.47
N SER A 79 -5.69 25.48 -0.66
CA SER A 79 -7.05 25.13 -0.20
C SER A 79 -7.19 25.02 1.33
N PHE A 80 -6.16 25.36 2.10
CA PHE A 80 -6.04 25.19 3.55
C PHE A 80 -5.21 26.32 4.14
N ASN A 81 -5.56 26.82 5.33
CA ASN A 81 -4.91 27.99 5.93
C ASN A 81 -3.90 27.62 7.03
N THR A 82 -4.00 26.41 7.57
CA THR A 82 -3.12 25.90 8.62
C THR A 82 -2.68 24.47 8.35
N SER A 83 -1.61 24.04 9.02
CA SER A 83 -1.17 22.65 9.07
C SER A 83 -2.27 21.70 9.59
N LYS A 84 -3.14 22.21 10.49
CA LYS A 84 -4.31 21.49 10.98
C LYS A 84 -5.37 21.31 9.89
N ASP A 85 -5.63 22.35 9.09
CA ASP A 85 -6.60 22.28 7.98
C ASP A 85 -6.11 21.34 6.88
N LEU A 86 -4.81 21.40 6.55
CA LEU A 86 -4.18 20.46 5.64
C LEU A 86 -4.38 19.01 6.12
N ARG A 87 -4.12 18.77 7.41
CA ARG A 87 -4.32 17.45 8.00
C ARG A 87 -5.78 17.00 7.93
N ALA A 88 -6.73 17.87 8.23
CA ALA A 88 -8.15 17.56 8.14
C ALA A 88 -8.58 17.22 6.70
N GLN A 89 -8.03 17.89 5.68
CA GLN A 89 -8.28 17.55 4.27
C GLN A 89 -7.68 16.20 3.88
N VAL A 90 -6.48 15.88 4.37
CA VAL A 90 -5.87 14.56 4.15
C VAL A 90 -6.69 13.46 4.85
N GLU A 91 -7.20 13.73 6.05
CA GLU A 91 -8.06 12.81 6.81
C GLU A 91 -9.47 12.64 6.20
N ALA A 92 -9.88 13.54 5.30
CA ALA A 92 -11.12 13.41 4.51
C ALA A 92 -10.95 12.51 3.27
N LEU A 93 -9.72 12.10 2.92
CA LEU A 93 -9.48 11.10 1.88
C LEU A 93 -9.89 9.71 2.36
N PRO A 94 -10.09 8.73 1.45
CA PRO A 94 -10.45 7.37 1.83
C PRO A 94 -9.52 6.77 2.89
N ASN A 95 -10.12 6.05 3.84
CA ASN A 95 -9.38 5.45 4.94
C ASN A 95 -8.30 4.49 4.45
N VAL A 96 -7.13 4.59 5.06
CA VAL A 96 -6.03 3.63 4.95
C VAL A 96 -5.99 2.73 6.21
N PRO A 97 -5.33 1.55 6.16
CA PRO A 97 -5.16 0.71 7.35
C PRO A 97 -4.54 1.50 8.50
N GLN A 98 -5.23 1.48 9.64
CA GLN A 98 -4.91 2.34 10.78
C GLN A 98 -3.68 1.84 11.54
N TRP A 99 -2.91 2.79 12.07
CA TRP A 99 -1.79 2.48 12.95
C TRP A 99 -2.27 2.28 14.39
N TYR A 100 -1.83 1.19 14.98
CA TYR A 100 -1.97 0.86 16.38
C TYR A 100 -0.60 0.88 17.05
N HIS A 101 -0.58 1.04 18.37
CA HIS A 101 0.63 0.86 19.15
C HIS A 101 0.36 0.09 20.44
N GLN A 102 1.34 -0.69 20.88
CA GLN A 102 1.28 -1.38 22.17
C GLN A 102 2.67 -1.49 22.80
N GLN A 103 2.71 -1.49 24.12
CA GLN A 103 3.95 -1.76 24.85
C GLN A 103 4.15 -3.27 24.97
N ILE A 104 5.26 -3.78 24.44
CA ILE A 104 5.68 -5.16 24.62
C ILE A 104 6.34 -5.31 26.00
N LYS A 105 5.87 -6.29 26.78
CA LYS A 105 6.47 -6.70 28.05
C LYS A 105 7.06 -8.09 27.88
N VAL A 106 8.35 -8.26 28.19
CA VAL A 106 9.05 -9.54 28.07
C VAL A 106 9.21 -10.16 29.46
N GLY A 107 8.18 -10.91 29.89
CA GLY A 107 8.17 -11.58 31.19
C GLY A 107 8.52 -10.63 32.35
N SER A 108 9.52 -11.01 33.13
CA SER A 108 10.03 -10.23 34.27
C SER A 108 11.18 -9.27 33.92
N TYR A 109 11.62 -9.20 32.65
CA TYR A 109 12.73 -8.33 32.26
C TYR A 109 12.34 -6.85 32.34
N LYS A 110 13.16 -6.08 33.08
CA LYS A 110 13.05 -4.62 33.13
C LYS A 110 13.90 -4.00 32.03
N THR A 111 13.26 -3.33 31.09
CA THR A 111 13.95 -2.57 30.03
C THR A 111 14.23 -1.13 30.50
N LYS A 112 15.32 -0.52 30.01
CA LYS A 112 15.66 0.88 30.33
C LYS A 112 14.61 1.87 29.81
N SER A 113 13.96 1.53 28.68
CA SER A 113 12.83 2.25 28.10
C SER A 113 11.75 1.26 27.64
N PRO A 114 10.47 1.66 27.57
CA PRO A 114 9.40 0.82 27.05
C PRO A 114 9.70 0.33 25.63
N LEU A 115 9.50 -0.97 25.38
CA LEU A 115 9.51 -1.54 24.03
C LEU A 115 8.14 -1.25 23.41
N MET A 116 8.10 -0.34 22.43
CA MET A 116 6.85 0.03 21.75
C MET A 116 6.78 -0.64 20.39
N LEU A 117 5.74 -1.43 20.16
CA LEU A 117 5.37 -1.93 18.84
C LEU A 117 4.38 -0.97 18.21
N TYR A 118 4.65 -0.56 16.97
CA TYR A 118 3.69 0.12 16.10
C TYR A 118 3.33 -0.84 14.98
N TRP A 119 2.04 -1.06 14.76
CA TRP A 119 1.58 -2.08 13.82
C TRP A 119 0.27 -1.67 13.15
N ARG A 120 -0.06 -2.32 12.04
CA ARG A 120 -1.35 -2.24 11.35
C ARG A 120 -1.95 -3.63 11.32
N ASP A 121 -3.28 -3.73 11.28
CA ASP A 121 -3.92 -5.02 11.06
C ASP A 121 -3.47 -5.62 9.72
N GLY A 122 -2.88 -6.81 9.76
CA GLY A 122 -2.28 -7.43 8.59
C GLY A 122 -3.32 -7.76 7.50
N LEU A 123 -4.53 -8.13 7.89
CA LEU A 123 -5.62 -8.41 6.96
C LEU A 123 -6.13 -7.13 6.30
N GLU A 124 -6.23 -6.03 7.05
CA GLU A 124 -6.56 -4.72 6.47
C GLU A 124 -5.49 -4.27 5.46
N VAL A 125 -4.21 -4.48 5.77
CA VAL A 125 -3.10 -4.17 4.84
C VAL A 125 -3.18 -5.03 3.58
N VAL A 126 -3.41 -6.34 3.71
CA VAL A 126 -3.56 -7.25 2.56
C VAL A 126 -4.74 -6.81 1.70
N LYS A 127 -5.91 -6.56 2.30
CA LYS A 127 -7.09 -6.06 1.58
C LYS A 127 -6.80 -4.74 0.86
N TYR A 128 -6.08 -3.84 1.52
CA TYR A 128 -5.73 -2.55 0.95
C TYR A 128 -4.75 -2.66 -0.22
N LEU A 129 -3.75 -3.53 -0.15
CA LEU A 129 -2.84 -3.79 -1.28
C LEU A 129 -3.59 -4.45 -2.44
N PHE A 130 -4.39 -5.48 -2.14
CA PHE A 130 -5.14 -6.24 -3.13
C PHE A 130 -6.17 -5.37 -3.87
N SER A 131 -6.81 -4.43 -3.16
CA SER A 131 -7.83 -3.55 -3.73
C SER A 131 -7.26 -2.29 -4.39
N ASN A 132 -5.93 -2.19 -4.57
CA ASN A 132 -5.29 -1.05 -5.20
C ASN A 132 -5.21 -1.23 -6.73
N PRO A 133 -5.95 -0.43 -7.52
CA PRO A 133 -5.99 -0.59 -8.97
C PRO A 133 -4.65 -0.32 -9.67
N VAL A 134 -3.70 0.36 -9.02
CA VAL A 134 -2.33 0.53 -9.56
C VAL A 134 -1.66 -0.81 -9.83
N PHE A 135 -1.93 -1.82 -9.00
CA PHE A 135 -1.35 -3.16 -9.16
C PHE A 135 -2.15 -4.07 -10.10
N ALA A 136 -3.35 -3.69 -10.53
CA ALA A 136 -4.21 -4.54 -11.35
C ALA A 136 -3.54 -5.05 -12.65
N PRO A 137 -2.73 -4.25 -13.37
CA PRO A 137 -2.05 -4.72 -14.59
C PRO A 137 -0.91 -5.71 -14.33
N CYS A 138 -0.41 -5.80 -13.11
CA CYS A 138 0.76 -6.57 -12.71
C CYS A 138 0.45 -7.52 -11.54
N MET A 139 -0.81 -7.95 -11.43
CA MET A 139 -1.26 -8.87 -10.40
C MET A 139 -1.80 -10.14 -11.05
N ASP A 140 -1.22 -11.28 -10.72
CA ASP A 140 -1.74 -12.58 -11.15
C ASP A 140 -2.79 -13.09 -10.15
N PHE A 141 -4.02 -13.29 -10.63
CA PHE A 141 -5.11 -13.85 -9.83
C PHE A 141 -5.20 -15.37 -9.96
N GLN A 142 -4.76 -15.92 -11.09
CA GLN A 142 -4.76 -17.35 -11.36
C GLN A 142 -3.32 -17.86 -11.40
N LEU A 143 -3.05 -18.90 -10.62
CA LEU A 143 -1.78 -19.62 -10.64
C LEU A 143 -1.47 -20.16 -12.03
N TYR A 144 -0.18 -20.19 -12.36
CA TYR A 144 0.29 -20.69 -13.64
C TYR A 144 1.65 -21.37 -13.49
N LYS A 145 1.98 -22.25 -14.42
CA LYS A 145 3.36 -22.67 -14.70
C LYS A 145 3.76 -22.04 -16.02
N GLU A 146 4.96 -21.49 -16.08
CA GLU A 146 5.50 -20.92 -17.30
C GLU A 146 6.52 -21.88 -17.90
N TYR A 147 6.46 -22.09 -19.21
CA TYR A 147 7.33 -23.02 -19.93
C TYR A 147 8.03 -22.32 -21.09
N LYS A 148 9.27 -22.72 -21.36
CA LYS A 148 10.05 -22.29 -22.51
C LYS A 148 10.64 -23.50 -23.22
N VAL A 149 10.57 -23.51 -24.54
CA VAL A 149 11.28 -24.52 -25.35
C VAL A 149 12.75 -24.13 -25.47
N ILE A 150 13.64 -24.96 -24.93
CA ILE A 150 15.09 -24.81 -25.00
C ILE A 150 15.65 -26.12 -25.58
N ASN A 151 16.35 -26.02 -26.70
CA ASN A 151 16.94 -27.17 -27.41
C ASN A 151 15.92 -28.28 -27.74
N GLY A 152 14.68 -27.91 -28.09
CA GLY A 152 13.60 -28.86 -28.40
C GLY A 152 12.91 -29.47 -27.18
N HIS A 153 13.31 -29.13 -25.96
CA HIS A 153 12.69 -29.59 -24.72
C HIS A 153 11.92 -28.47 -24.02
N SER A 154 10.74 -28.79 -23.48
CA SER A 154 9.99 -27.86 -22.63
C SER A 154 10.60 -27.84 -21.23
N GLN A 155 10.96 -26.65 -20.74
CA GLN A 155 11.49 -26.43 -19.40
C GLN A 155 10.65 -25.38 -18.68
N GLN A 156 10.36 -25.60 -17.39
CA GLN A 156 9.66 -24.63 -16.57
C GLN A 156 10.55 -23.43 -16.30
N VAL A 157 9.98 -22.24 -16.38
CA VAL A 157 10.60 -20.96 -16.07
C VAL A 157 10.02 -20.48 -14.75
N TYR A 158 10.90 -20.18 -13.80
CA TYR A 158 10.54 -19.61 -12.51
C TYR A 158 10.89 -18.12 -12.56
N GLY A 159 9.86 -17.27 -12.65
CA GLY A 159 10.01 -15.81 -12.70
C GLY A 159 9.43 -15.15 -11.47
N GLU A 160 8.11 -15.30 -11.29
CA GLU A 160 7.37 -14.82 -10.13
C GLU A 160 7.06 -15.97 -9.17
N PHE A 161 6.74 -15.68 -7.90
CA PHE A 161 6.33 -16.72 -6.94
C PHE A 161 5.16 -17.56 -7.47
N MET A 162 4.25 -16.93 -8.21
CA MET A 162 3.07 -17.56 -8.82
C MET A 162 3.41 -18.62 -9.88
N SER A 163 4.66 -18.66 -10.37
CA SER A 163 5.16 -19.67 -11.31
C SER A 163 5.79 -20.89 -10.63
N ALA A 164 5.91 -20.88 -9.30
CA ALA A 164 6.59 -21.90 -8.53
C ALA A 164 5.71 -23.13 -8.26
N ASP A 165 6.35 -24.30 -8.12
CA ASP A 165 5.66 -25.55 -7.84
C ASP A 165 4.95 -25.52 -6.49
N ILE A 166 5.55 -24.91 -5.47
CA ILE A 166 4.93 -24.75 -4.15
C ILE A 166 3.63 -23.94 -4.20
N ALA A 167 3.57 -22.93 -5.07
CA ALA A 167 2.37 -22.10 -5.21
C ALA A 167 1.25 -22.90 -5.90
N TRP A 168 1.62 -23.77 -6.86
CA TRP A 168 0.70 -24.70 -7.50
C TRP A 168 0.15 -25.72 -6.50
N GLU A 169 1.02 -26.34 -5.69
CA GLU A 169 0.64 -27.31 -4.66
C GLU A 169 -0.34 -26.69 -3.63
N ILE A 170 -0.10 -25.45 -3.19
CA ILE A 170 -1.03 -24.75 -2.28
C ILE A 170 -2.40 -24.55 -2.96
N GLN A 171 -2.42 -24.21 -4.25
CA GLN A 171 -3.67 -23.97 -4.99
C GLN A 171 -4.47 -25.25 -5.24
N ASP A 172 -3.81 -26.41 -5.30
CA ASP A 172 -4.46 -27.73 -5.35
C ASP A 172 -5.25 -28.03 -4.05
N GLU A 173 -4.83 -27.48 -2.91
CA GLU A 173 -5.49 -27.65 -1.61
C GLU A 173 -6.66 -26.67 -1.39
N LEU A 174 -6.78 -25.62 -2.21
CA LEU A 174 -7.84 -24.62 -2.06
C LEU A 174 -9.17 -25.11 -2.61
N PRO A 175 -10.32 -24.72 -2.01
CA PRO A 175 -11.63 -25.05 -2.55
C PRO A 175 -11.81 -24.51 -3.98
N PRO A 176 -12.68 -25.14 -4.80
CA PRO A 176 -12.99 -24.65 -6.13
C PRO A 176 -13.39 -23.17 -6.13
N GLY A 177 -12.89 -22.42 -7.10
CA GLY A 177 -13.19 -20.98 -7.25
C GLY A 177 -12.39 -20.05 -6.34
N HIS A 178 -11.52 -20.57 -5.47
CA HIS A 178 -10.68 -19.76 -4.60
C HIS A 178 -9.33 -19.49 -5.26
N SER A 179 -8.74 -18.33 -4.95
CA SER A 179 -7.40 -17.96 -5.41
C SER A 179 -6.44 -17.87 -4.23
N PHE A 180 -5.23 -18.36 -4.43
CA PHE A 180 -4.13 -18.12 -3.52
C PHE A 180 -3.73 -16.64 -3.49
N VAL A 181 -3.64 -16.07 -2.29
CA VAL A 181 -3.06 -14.75 -2.05
C VAL A 181 -1.84 -14.92 -1.15
N GLY A 182 -0.65 -14.85 -1.73
CA GLY A 182 0.60 -15.04 -0.99
C GLY A 182 1.01 -13.77 -0.26
N ILE A 183 1.57 -13.90 0.94
CA ILE A 183 2.09 -12.79 1.73
C ILE A 183 3.61 -12.88 1.77
N ILE A 184 4.28 -11.83 1.29
CA ILE A 184 5.74 -11.70 1.37
C ILE A 184 6.05 -10.72 2.49
N GLY A 185 6.71 -11.22 3.54
CA GLY A 185 7.21 -10.40 4.64
C GLY A 185 8.72 -10.19 4.52
N ALA A 186 9.17 -8.95 4.71
CA ALA A 186 10.60 -8.63 4.84
C ALA A 186 10.81 -7.80 6.11
N SER A 187 11.95 -7.99 6.76
CA SER A 187 12.36 -7.14 7.88
C SER A 187 13.83 -6.82 7.72
N ASP A 188 14.15 -5.55 7.81
CA ASP A 188 15.54 -5.08 7.82
C ASP A 188 15.77 -4.13 9.00
N LYS A 189 17.01 -4.00 9.43
CA LYS A 189 17.41 -3.09 10.49
C LYS A 189 17.70 -1.72 9.88
N THR A 190 16.84 -0.74 10.15
CA THR A 190 16.98 0.61 9.62
C THR A 190 17.47 1.59 10.71
N PRO A 191 18.62 2.25 10.52
CA PRO A 191 19.06 3.32 11.42
C PRO A 191 18.17 4.55 11.25
N LEU A 192 17.65 5.12 12.35
CA LEU A 192 16.78 6.30 12.30
C LEU A 192 17.53 7.63 12.23
N MET A 193 18.78 7.66 12.65
CA MET A 193 19.60 8.87 12.69
C MET A 193 21.04 8.52 12.29
N ILE A 194 21.59 9.29 11.36
CA ILE A 194 23.01 9.25 11.05
C ILE A 194 23.69 10.29 11.95
N GLY A 195 24.52 9.84 12.90
CA GLY A 195 25.48 10.69 13.60
C GLY A 195 25.19 11.11 15.05
N THR A 196 23.96 11.06 15.57
CA THR A 196 23.68 11.59 16.94
C THR A 196 22.73 10.76 17.81
N GLY A 197 22.35 9.56 17.41
CA GLY A 197 21.70 8.63 18.34
C GLY A 197 21.51 7.26 17.72
N ASN A 198 22.06 6.24 18.38
CA ASN A 198 21.93 4.82 18.04
C ASN A 198 20.48 4.31 18.25
N LYS A 199 19.50 4.96 17.62
CA LYS A 199 18.13 4.48 17.57
C LYS A 199 17.92 3.74 16.26
N GLU A 200 17.60 2.47 16.38
CA GLU A 200 17.35 1.57 15.26
C GLU A 200 15.89 1.16 15.32
N ARG A 201 15.28 0.97 14.15
CA ARG A 201 13.98 0.31 14.03
C ARG A 201 14.13 -0.92 13.15
N HIS A 202 13.29 -1.89 13.42
CA HIS A 202 13.16 -3.09 12.60
C HIS A 202 11.77 -3.04 11.94
N PRO A 203 11.60 -2.26 10.87
CA PRO A 203 10.35 -2.27 10.12
C PRO A 203 10.09 -3.67 9.55
N VAL A 204 8.84 -4.10 9.63
CA VAL A 204 8.32 -5.23 8.85
C VAL A 204 7.59 -4.65 7.65
N LEU A 205 8.03 -5.04 6.46
CA LEU A 205 7.41 -4.72 5.18
C LEU A 205 6.57 -5.91 4.72
N ILE A 206 5.41 -5.62 4.12
CA ILE A 206 4.48 -6.62 3.61
C ILE A 206 4.18 -6.30 2.15
N SER A 207 4.25 -7.31 1.29
CA SER A 207 3.76 -7.29 -0.10
C SER A 207 2.94 -8.55 -0.38
N LEU A 208 2.26 -8.57 -1.52
CA LEU A 208 1.54 -9.75 -2.01
C LEU A 208 2.38 -10.47 -3.06
N ALA A 209 2.50 -11.78 -2.95
CA ALA A 209 3.21 -12.61 -3.93
C ALA A 209 2.55 -12.59 -5.34
N ASN A 210 1.28 -12.17 -5.37
CA ASN A 210 0.51 -12.00 -6.60
C ASN A 210 0.95 -10.77 -7.40
N ILE A 211 1.60 -9.79 -6.77
CA ILE A 211 2.09 -8.57 -7.42
C ILE A 211 3.48 -8.86 -7.99
N HIS A 212 3.68 -8.57 -9.27
CA HIS A 212 4.97 -8.77 -9.95
C HIS A 212 6.10 -8.00 -9.26
N ALA A 213 7.29 -8.59 -9.24
CA ALA A 213 8.45 -7.94 -8.67
C ALA A 213 8.84 -6.67 -9.46
N GLY A 214 9.28 -5.64 -8.75
CA GLY A 214 9.78 -4.40 -9.37
C GLY A 214 8.72 -3.38 -9.76
N VAL A 215 7.47 -3.59 -9.33
CA VAL A 215 6.38 -2.60 -9.40
C VAL A 215 6.30 -1.76 -8.12
#